data_AF-A0A0F7Y3T7-F1
#
_entry.id   AF-A0A0F7Y3T7-F1
#
_cell.length_a   1.000
_cell.length_b   1.000
_cell.length_c   1.000
_cell.angle_alpha   90.00
_cell.angle_beta   90.00
_cell.angle_gamma   90.00
#
_symmetry.space_group_name_H-M   'P 1'
#
loop_
_entity.id
_entity.type
_entity.pdbx_description
1 polymer ?
#
loop_
_entity_poly.entity_id
_entity_poly.type
_entity_poly.pdbx_seq_one_letter_code
_entity_poly.pdbx_strand_id
1 'polypeptide(L)'
;MSKIDWSKAPEGATHFGVENEFYFSAWYKVEGEQILAYTEDGSMWREATDSCVFPKVSSLSARPEQWSGEGLPPVGIVCEFAGFNPEETLPSDPMIGDRVTVIAHFKSGSIDVAAFTFFAPPEFEYLQVGQGAHGCFRPIRTPEQIEAEKREEEVKAMMALNPDENPNQALTKWLCEALYDAGYRKQEAS
;
A
#
# COMPACT_ATOMS: atom_id res chain seq x y z
N MET A 1 -24.22 -1.60 4.97
CA MET A 1 -23.40 -0.39 4.79
C MET A 1 -22.38 -0.69 3.73
N SER A 2 -22.43 0.00 2.59
CA SER A 2 -21.43 -0.16 1.54
C SER A 2 -20.07 0.27 2.08
N LYS A 3 -19.02 -0.54 1.84
CA LYS A 3 -17.64 -0.23 2.24
C LYS A 3 -17.19 1.05 1.51
N ILE A 4 -16.67 2.03 2.23
CA ILE A 4 -16.18 3.29 1.64
C ILE A 4 -14.93 2.99 0.81
N ASP A 5 -14.95 3.39 -0.46
CA ASP A 5 -13.82 3.22 -1.38
C ASP A 5 -12.88 4.44 -1.30
N TRP A 6 -11.95 4.38 -0.35
CA TRP A 6 -10.95 5.43 -0.13
C TRP A 6 -9.98 5.64 -1.31
N SER A 7 -9.96 4.75 -2.31
CA SER A 7 -9.16 4.97 -3.54
C SER A 7 -9.74 6.09 -4.42
N LYS A 8 -11.02 6.41 -4.26
CA LYS A 8 -11.71 7.52 -4.95
C LYS A 8 -11.67 8.82 -4.15
N ALA A 9 -11.02 8.83 -2.99
CA ALA A 9 -10.94 10.00 -2.15
C ALA A 9 -10.03 11.05 -2.81
N PRO A 10 -10.46 12.32 -2.89
CA PRO A 10 -9.64 13.41 -3.40
C PRO A 10 -8.45 13.65 -2.48
N GLU A 11 -7.39 14.25 -3.02
CA GLU A 11 -6.21 14.61 -2.25
C GLU A 11 -6.59 15.54 -1.08
N GLY A 12 -6.10 15.22 0.11
CA GLY A 12 -6.44 15.93 1.35
C GLY A 12 -7.74 15.48 2.02
N ALA A 13 -8.49 14.51 1.47
CA ALA A 13 -9.65 13.94 2.15
C ALA A 13 -9.23 13.18 3.42
N THR A 14 -9.86 13.54 4.52
CA THR A 14 -9.63 12.97 5.87
C THR A 14 -10.83 12.20 6.37
N HIS A 15 -12.02 12.44 5.82
CA HIS A 15 -13.29 11.92 6.30
C HIS A 15 -14.25 11.70 5.11
N PHE A 16 -15.23 10.83 5.28
CA PHE A 16 -16.32 10.62 4.34
C PHE A 16 -17.66 10.65 5.07
N GLY A 17 -18.60 11.44 4.55
CA GLY A 17 -19.98 11.46 5.00
C GLY A 17 -20.83 10.57 4.12
N VAL A 18 -21.50 9.58 4.71
CA VAL A 18 -22.49 8.75 4.01
C VAL A 18 -23.77 9.56 3.85
N GLU A 19 -24.38 9.49 2.66
CA GLU A 19 -25.66 10.13 2.36
C GLU A 19 -26.74 9.76 3.39
N ASN A 20 -27.55 10.75 3.77
CA ASN A 20 -28.74 10.57 4.59
C ASN A 20 -29.84 11.58 4.21
N GLU A 21 -30.94 11.59 4.97
CA GLU A 21 -32.09 12.48 4.72
C GLU A 21 -31.76 13.98 4.76
N PHE A 22 -30.58 14.37 5.28
CA PHE A 22 -30.18 15.76 5.49
C PHE A 22 -29.07 16.21 4.54
N TYR A 23 -28.25 15.31 3.99
CA TYR A 23 -27.14 15.65 3.10
C TYR A 23 -26.71 14.50 2.18
N PHE A 24 -26.16 14.88 1.03
CA PHE A 24 -25.56 13.96 0.06
C PHE A 24 -24.21 13.45 0.52
N SER A 25 -23.79 12.29 0.03
CA SER A 25 -22.46 11.76 0.35
C SER A 25 -21.36 12.66 -0.18
N ALA A 26 -20.38 13.02 0.65
CA ALA A 26 -19.29 13.90 0.28
C ALA A 26 -17.98 13.52 0.98
N TRP A 27 -16.86 13.89 0.36
CA TRP A 27 -15.54 13.84 0.99
C TRP A 27 -15.30 15.08 1.83
N TYR A 28 -14.70 14.90 3.00
CA TYR A 28 -14.46 15.98 3.96
C TYR A 28 -12.98 16.07 4.34
N LYS A 29 -12.51 17.31 4.50
CA LYS A 29 -11.21 17.65 5.08
C LYS A 29 -11.45 18.37 6.39
N VAL A 30 -11.02 17.77 7.50
CA VAL A 30 -11.20 18.29 8.85
C VAL A 30 -9.84 18.74 9.37
N GLU A 31 -9.66 20.04 9.58
CA GLU A 31 -8.44 20.69 10.04
C GLU A 31 -8.75 21.55 11.27
N GLY A 32 -8.58 20.99 12.47
CA GLY A 32 -8.97 21.64 13.71
C GLY A 32 -10.48 21.82 13.78
N GLU A 33 -10.95 23.07 13.88
CA GLU A 33 -12.38 23.42 13.86
C GLU A 33 -12.94 23.60 12.45
N GLN A 34 -12.08 23.68 11.43
CA GLN A 34 -12.50 23.89 10.06
C GLN A 34 -12.88 22.58 9.38
N ILE A 35 -14.04 22.58 8.73
CA ILE A 35 -14.54 21.45 7.94
C ILE A 35 -14.74 21.94 6.51
N LEU A 36 -14.03 21.34 5.56
CA LEU A 36 -14.21 21.57 4.13
C LEU A 36 -14.91 20.36 3.51
N ALA A 37 -15.90 20.61 2.65
CA ALA A 37 -16.51 19.59 1.82
C ALA A 37 -15.94 19.68 0.39
N TYR A 38 -15.65 18.54 -0.22
CA TYR A 38 -15.28 18.50 -1.63
C TYR A 38 -16.53 18.67 -2.49
N THR A 39 -16.48 19.56 -3.48
CA THR A 39 -17.64 19.84 -4.34
C THR A 39 -18.03 18.61 -5.15
N GLU A 40 -19.34 18.47 -5.41
CA GLU A 40 -19.90 17.33 -6.17
C GLU A 40 -19.34 17.25 -7.60
N ASP A 41 -19.03 18.39 -8.20
CA ASP A 41 -18.37 18.48 -9.51
C ASP A 41 -16.88 18.08 -9.49
N GLY A 42 -16.35 17.76 -8.31
CA GLY A 42 -14.98 17.31 -8.10
C GLY A 42 -13.91 18.37 -8.32
N SER A 43 -14.27 19.66 -8.29
CA SER A 43 -13.38 20.76 -8.70
C SER A 43 -12.62 21.43 -7.55
N MET A 44 -13.18 21.50 -6.33
CA MET A 44 -12.55 22.26 -5.24
C MET A 44 -13.05 21.87 -3.84
N TRP A 45 -12.25 22.23 -2.82
CA TRP A 45 -12.68 22.25 -1.43
C TRP A 45 -13.45 23.55 -1.12
N ARG A 46 -14.62 23.44 -0.52
CA ARG A 46 -15.37 24.60 0.01
C ARG A 46 -15.60 24.45 1.49
N GLU A 47 -15.54 25.59 2.18
CA GLU A 47 -15.92 25.62 3.58
C GLU A 47 -17.37 25.18 3.70
N ALA A 48 -17.57 24.18 4.56
CA ALA A 48 -18.89 23.77 4.93
C ALA A 48 -19.48 24.94 5.74
N THR A 49 -20.32 25.77 5.11
CA THR A 49 -21.01 26.94 5.71
C THR A 49 -22.53 26.70 5.80
N ASP A 50 -23.20 27.40 6.73
CA ASP A 50 -24.56 27.15 7.29
C ASP A 50 -25.72 26.89 6.29
N SER A 51 -25.48 27.03 5.00
CA SER A 51 -26.42 26.75 3.91
C SER A 51 -26.69 25.25 3.70
N CYS A 52 -25.87 24.37 4.27
CA CYS A 52 -25.97 22.91 4.13
C CYS A 52 -25.96 22.28 5.53
N VAL A 53 -26.99 21.51 5.91
CA VAL A 53 -27.05 20.84 7.22
C VAL A 53 -25.81 19.97 7.41
N PHE A 54 -25.00 20.30 8.43
CA PHE A 54 -23.70 19.67 8.63
C PHE A 54 -23.78 18.31 9.31
N PRO A 55 -23.06 17.28 8.81
CA PRO A 55 -22.70 16.17 9.66
C PRO A 55 -21.81 16.68 10.80
N LYS A 56 -22.07 16.23 12.02
CA LYS A 56 -21.07 16.36 13.10
C LYS A 56 -19.83 15.57 12.68
N VAL A 57 -18.63 16.04 13.00
CA VAL A 57 -17.39 15.27 12.72
C VAL A 57 -17.50 13.84 13.27
N SER A 58 -18.14 13.65 14.42
CA SER A 58 -18.39 12.32 15.01
C SER A 58 -19.32 11.42 14.21
N SER A 59 -20.06 11.95 13.25
CA SER A 59 -20.89 11.19 12.29
C SER A 59 -20.18 10.89 10.98
N LEU A 60 -18.98 11.46 10.76
CA LEU A 60 -18.16 11.19 9.60
C LEU A 60 -17.29 9.94 9.81
N SER A 61 -17.10 9.17 8.75
CA SER A 61 -16.15 8.06 8.76
C SER A 61 -14.75 8.61 8.51
N ALA A 62 -13.87 8.54 9.51
CA ALA A 62 -12.48 8.95 9.36
C ALA A 62 -11.75 8.07 8.33
N ARG A 63 -10.85 8.69 7.56
CA ARG A 63 -9.93 8.00 6.68
C ARG A 63 -9.07 7.09 7.55
N PRO A 64 -9.01 5.78 7.24
CA PRO A 64 -8.06 4.91 7.89
C PRO A 64 -6.67 5.51 7.73
N GLU A 65 -5.98 5.69 8.85
CA GLU A 65 -4.61 6.19 8.86
C GLU A 65 -3.76 5.29 7.95
N GLN A 66 -3.06 5.90 6.99
CA GLN A 66 -2.14 5.14 6.15
C GLN A 66 -1.00 4.66 7.03
N TRP A 67 -0.88 3.35 7.16
CA TRP A 67 0.21 2.74 7.92
C TRP A 67 1.55 3.12 7.30
N SER A 68 2.44 3.70 8.12
CA SER A 68 3.75 4.19 7.69
C SER A 68 4.74 3.08 7.33
N GLY A 69 4.42 1.82 7.63
CA GLY A 69 5.34 0.69 7.53
C GLY A 69 6.09 0.41 8.83
N GLU A 70 5.92 1.24 9.86
CA GLU A 70 6.50 0.99 11.18
C GLU A 70 5.59 0.13 12.06
N GLY A 71 6.15 -0.90 12.70
CA GLY A 71 5.40 -1.81 13.57
C GLY A 71 4.42 -2.71 12.81
N LEU A 72 3.43 -3.28 13.49
CA LEU A 72 2.41 -4.09 12.81
C LEU A 72 1.41 -3.19 12.07
N PRO A 73 0.96 -3.58 10.85
CA PRO A 73 -0.12 -2.88 10.16
C PRO A 73 -1.42 -2.91 10.98
N PRO A 74 -2.19 -1.81 11.10
CA PRO A 74 -3.44 -1.80 11.85
C PRO A 74 -4.49 -2.80 11.32
N VAL A 75 -5.33 -3.33 12.23
CA VAL A 75 -6.45 -4.21 11.86
C VAL A 75 -7.40 -3.50 10.90
N GLY A 76 -7.77 -4.19 9.81
CA GLY A 76 -8.62 -3.68 8.74
C GLY A 76 -7.87 -3.00 7.58
N ILE A 77 -6.56 -2.79 7.70
CA ILE A 77 -5.74 -2.24 6.62
C ILE A 77 -5.41 -3.32 5.59
N VAL A 78 -5.45 -2.91 4.31
CA VAL A 78 -4.85 -3.66 3.21
C VAL A 78 -3.41 -3.19 3.05
N CYS A 79 -2.47 -4.12 3.15
CA CYS A 79 -1.05 -3.86 2.98
C CYS A 79 -0.45 -4.87 1.98
N GLU A 80 0.82 -4.69 1.67
CA GLU A 80 1.55 -5.60 0.80
C GLU A 80 2.35 -6.60 1.62
N PHE A 81 2.34 -7.86 1.19
CA PHE A 81 3.15 -8.91 1.77
C PHE A 81 4.62 -8.76 1.32
N ALA A 82 5.54 -8.65 2.28
CA ALA A 82 6.96 -8.42 2.05
C ALA A 82 7.81 -9.70 2.12
N GLY A 83 7.20 -10.85 2.43
CA GLY A 83 7.89 -12.14 2.52
C GLY A 83 8.10 -12.66 3.94
N PHE A 84 8.33 -13.97 4.04
CA PHE A 84 8.90 -14.64 5.22
C PHE A 84 10.38 -14.96 4.98
N ASN A 85 11.03 -15.55 5.98
CA ASN A 85 12.30 -16.23 5.76
C ASN A 85 12.08 -17.33 4.69
N PRO A 86 12.86 -17.35 3.58
CA PRO A 86 12.58 -18.20 2.41
C PRO A 86 12.66 -19.71 2.66
N GLU A 87 13.18 -20.15 3.81
CA GLU A 87 13.24 -21.58 4.18
C GLU A 87 11.89 -22.15 4.64
N GLU A 88 10.89 -21.31 4.93
CA GLU A 88 9.59 -21.72 5.48
C GLU A 88 8.39 -21.47 4.54
N THR A 89 8.60 -20.89 3.35
CA THR A 89 7.51 -20.56 2.42
C THR A 89 6.97 -21.80 1.72
N LEU A 90 5.69 -22.10 1.94
CA LEU A 90 4.94 -23.12 1.23
C LEU A 90 4.37 -22.59 -0.10
N PRO A 91 4.09 -23.45 -1.09
CA PRO A 91 3.45 -23.04 -2.34
C PRO A 91 2.06 -22.38 -2.15
N SER A 92 1.43 -22.62 -1.00
CA SER A 92 0.15 -22.04 -0.61
C SER A 92 0.27 -20.68 0.08
N ASP A 93 1.49 -20.20 0.36
CA ASP A 93 1.70 -18.93 1.04
C ASP A 93 1.56 -17.73 0.10
N PRO A 94 1.28 -16.53 0.63
CA PRO A 94 1.29 -15.31 -0.17
C PRO A 94 2.68 -15.07 -0.79
N MET A 95 2.69 -14.58 -2.01
CA MET A 95 3.91 -14.17 -2.71
C MET A 95 4.30 -12.75 -2.31
N ILE A 96 5.59 -12.44 -2.35
CA ILE A 96 6.07 -11.06 -2.16
C ILE A 96 5.37 -10.17 -3.19
N GLY A 97 4.74 -9.09 -2.72
CA GLY A 97 3.92 -8.22 -3.56
C GLY A 97 2.41 -8.45 -3.45
N ASP A 98 1.97 -9.56 -2.87
CA ASP A 98 0.54 -9.84 -2.72
C ASP A 98 -0.14 -8.87 -1.76
N ARG A 99 -1.39 -8.53 -2.07
CA ARG A 99 -2.23 -7.69 -1.19
C ARG A 99 -2.88 -8.55 -0.13
N VAL A 100 -2.66 -8.20 1.13
CA VAL A 100 -3.21 -8.91 2.29
C VAL A 100 -4.00 -7.96 3.18
N THR A 101 -5.05 -8.47 3.82
CA THR A 101 -5.89 -7.68 4.75
C THR A 101 -5.64 -8.13 6.17
N VAL A 102 -5.26 -7.22 7.05
CA VAL A 102 -5.06 -7.54 8.48
C VAL A 102 -6.41 -7.71 9.17
N ILE A 103 -6.58 -8.79 9.92
CA ILE A 103 -7.84 -9.12 10.59
C ILE A 103 -7.75 -9.16 12.11
N ALA A 104 -6.57 -9.38 12.68
CA ALA A 104 -6.37 -9.38 14.14
C ALA A 104 -4.89 -9.25 14.51
N HIS A 105 -4.61 -8.80 15.73
CA HIS A 105 -3.29 -8.86 16.36
C HIS A 105 -3.33 -9.80 17.56
N PHE A 106 -2.28 -10.58 17.75
CA PHE A 106 -2.14 -11.48 18.89
C PHE A 106 -0.66 -11.80 19.15
N LYS A 107 -0.38 -12.45 20.28
CA LYS A 107 0.95 -12.92 20.61
C LYS A 107 1.13 -14.36 20.15
N SER A 108 2.17 -14.61 19.36
CA SER A 108 2.70 -15.94 19.09
C SER A 108 3.96 -16.12 19.92
N GLY A 109 3.83 -16.78 21.08
CA GLY A 109 4.87 -16.81 22.10
C GLY A 109 5.17 -15.40 22.65
N SER A 110 6.40 -14.92 22.47
CA SER A 110 6.81 -13.58 22.90
C SER A 110 6.72 -12.51 21.80
N ILE A 111 6.31 -12.88 20.59
CA ILE A 111 6.31 -12.00 19.41
C ILE A 111 4.88 -11.54 19.12
N ASP A 112 4.70 -10.24 18.92
CA ASP A 112 3.46 -9.68 18.41
C ASP A 112 3.36 -9.95 16.90
N VAL A 113 2.25 -10.55 16.48
CA VAL A 113 1.98 -10.92 15.09
C VAL A 113 0.61 -10.40 14.64
N ALA A 114 0.48 -10.18 13.34
CA ALA A 114 -0.78 -9.90 12.68
C ALA A 114 -1.30 -11.16 11.97
N ALA A 115 -2.55 -11.54 12.24
CA ALA A 115 -3.30 -12.43 11.35
C ALA A 115 -3.81 -11.62 10.16
N PHE A 116 -3.70 -12.21 8.97
CA PHE A 116 -4.12 -11.58 7.73
C PHE A 116 -4.77 -12.58 6.79
N THR A 117 -5.57 -12.07 5.87
CA THR A 117 -6.19 -12.86 4.82
C THR A 117 -5.55 -12.59 3.47
N PHE A 118 -5.40 -13.64 2.67
CA PHE A 118 -4.84 -13.57 1.32
C PHE A 118 -5.55 -14.56 0.38
N PHE A 119 -5.40 -14.33 -0.92
CA PHE A 119 -5.87 -15.25 -1.95
C PHE A 119 -4.69 -16.10 -2.42
N ALA A 120 -4.74 -17.40 -2.20
CA ALA A 120 -3.72 -18.28 -2.74
C ALA A 120 -3.94 -18.46 -4.27
N PRO A 121 -2.87 -18.52 -5.07
CA PRO A 121 -2.96 -18.80 -6.51
C PRO A 121 -3.65 -20.14 -6.83
N PRO A 122 -4.03 -20.35 -8.10
CA PRO A 122 -5.40 -20.52 -8.61
C PRO A 122 -6.09 -21.85 -8.26
N GLU A 123 -5.50 -22.69 -7.42
CA GLU A 123 -6.04 -23.99 -7.02
C GLU A 123 -7.02 -23.88 -5.83
N PHE A 124 -7.01 -22.76 -5.11
CA PHE A 124 -7.80 -22.57 -3.90
C PHE A 124 -8.85 -21.46 -4.08
N GLU A 125 -10.11 -21.86 -4.18
CA GLU A 125 -11.26 -20.98 -4.42
C GLU A 125 -11.75 -20.23 -3.15
N TYR A 126 -10.97 -20.25 -2.08
CA TYR A 126 -11.34 -19.67 -0.78
C TYR A 126 -10.21 -18.83 -0.17
N LEU A 127 -10.63 -17.85 0.63
CA LEU A 127 -9.76 -16.95 1.37
C LEU A 127 -8.97 -17.75 2.42
N GLN A 128 -7.65 -17.62 2.42
CA GLN A 128 -6.79 -18.24 3.43
C GLN A 128 -6.40 -17.24 4.51
N VAL A 129 -6.02 -17.75 5.68
CA VAL A 129 -5.56 -16.96 6.83
C VAL A 129 -4.13 -17.34 7.13
N GLY A 130 -3.24 -16.35 7.12
CA GLY A 130 -1.84 -16.47 7.55
C GLY A 130 -1.58 -15.60 8.79
N GLN A 131 -0.38 -15.75 9.37
CA GLN A 131 0.12 -14.86 10.41
C GLN A 131 1.53 -14.39 10.08
N GLY A 132 1.89 -13.16 10.44
CA GLY A 132 3.23 -12.63 10.22
C GLY A 132 3.65 -11.61 11.26
N ALA A 133 4.96 -11.49 11.48
CA ALA A 133 5.54 -10.43 12.28
C ALA A 133 5.62 -9.13 11.46
N HIS A 134 5.97 -8.01 12.11
CA HIS A 134 5.97 -6.70 11.46
C HIS A 134 6.81 -6.62 10.16
N GLY A 135 7.93 -7.36 10.08
CA GLY A 135 8.78 -7.39 8.88
C GLY A 135 8.18 -8.10 7.66
N CYS A 136 7.05 -8.81 7.83
CA CYS A 136 6.38 -9.53 6.75
C CYS A 136 5.44 -8.63 5.94
N PHE A 137 5.30 -7.37 6.32
CA PHE A 137 4.36 -6.43 5.70
C PHE A 137 5.08 -5.15 5.31
N ARG A 138 4.55 -4.48 4.28
CA ARG A 138 4.90 -3.10 3.97
C ARG A 138 3.69 -2.34 3.43
N PRO A 139 3.70 -1.00 3.46
CA PRO A 139 2.67 -0.20 2.83
C PRO A 139 2.57 -0.52 1.34
N ILE A 140 1.39 -0.31 0.76
CA ILE A 140 1.19 -0.52 -0.68
C ILE A 140 2.08 0.47 -1.44
N ARG A 141 2.96 -0.06 -2.30
CA ARG A 141 3.85 0.74 -3.13
C ARG A 141 3.07 1.49 -4.22
N THR A 142 3.55 2.69 -4.56
CA THR A 142 3.03 3.44 -5.72
C THR A 142 3.57 2.84 -7.03
N PRO A 143 2.91 3.08 -8.18
CA PRO A 143 3.43 2.64 -9.48
C PRO A 143 4.88 3.09 -9.73
N GLU A 144 5.22 4.32 -9.33
CA GLU A 144 6.55 4.89 -9.49
C GLU A 144 7.59 4.15 -8.64
N GLN A 145 7.23 3.75 -7.41
CA GLN A 145 8.09 2.94 -6.56
C GLN A 145 8.32 1.55 -7.16
N ILE A 146 7.27 0.93 -7.71
CA ILE A 146 7.37 -0.38 -8.38
C ILE A 146 8.28 -0.30 -9.61
N GLU A 147 8.12 0.74 -10.43
CA GLU A 147 8.97 0.97 -11.60
C GLU A 147 10.43 1.25 -11.21
N ALA A 148 10.66 2.04 -10.15
CA ALA A 148 11.99 2.32 -9.63
C ALA A 148 12.68 1.05 -9.09
N GLU A 149 11.98 0.23 -8.30
CA GLU A 149 12.49 -1.05 -7.80
C GLU A 149 12.81 -2.01 -8.95
N LYS A 150 11.92 -2.13 -9.95
CA LYS A 150 12.15 -2.96 -11.13
C LYS A 150 13.37 -2.49 -11.93
N ARG A 151 13.53 -1.17 -12.10
CA ARG A 151 14.72 -0.57 -12.70
C ARG A 151 15.97 -0.95 -11.91
N GLU A 152 15.93 -0.84 -10.58
CA GLU A 152 17.07 -1.18 -9.72
C GLU A 152 17.42 -2.68 -9.79
N GLU A 153 16.43 -3.57 -9.79
CA GLU A 153 16.64 -5.02 -9.96
C GLU A 153 17.26 -5.37 -11.32
N GLU A 154 16.75 -4.79 -12.40
CA GLU A 154 17.30 -5.01 -13.74
C GLU A 154 18.74 -4.47 -13.85
N VAL A 155 19.01 -3.28 -13.31
CA VAL A 155 20.36 -2.71 -13.23
C VAL A 155 21.27 -3.61 -12.39
N LYS A 156 20.82 -4.11 -11.24
CA LYS A 156 21.59 -5.04 -10.40
C LYS A 156 21.89 -6.35 -11.13
N ALA A 157 20.94 -6.88 -11.91
CA ALA A 157 21.15 -8.06 -12.73
C ALA A 157 22.15 -7.83 -13.87
N MET A 158 22.20 -6.63 -14.45
CA MET A 158 23.26 -6.23 -15.40
C MET A 158 24.62 -6.15 -14.71
N MET A 159 24.68 -5.52 -13.53
CA MET A 159 25.93 -5.39 -12.76
C MET A 159 26.51 -6.77 -12.39
N ALA A 160 25.67 -7.75 -12.09
CA ALA A 160 26.08 -9.11 -11.75
C ALA A 160 26.76 -9.87 -12.91
N LEU A 161 26.69 -9.37 -14.16
CA LEU A 161 27.44 -9.92 -15.29
C LEU A 161 28.92 -9.55 -15.23
N ASN A 162 29.32 -8.60 -14.39
CA ASN A 162 30.71 -8.23 -14.20
C ASN A 162 31.34 -9.18 -13.15
N PRO A 163 32.20 -10.13 -13.55
CA PRO A 163 32.68 -11.18 -12.66
C PRO A 163 33.74 -10.71 -11.65
N ASP A 164 34.32 -9.52 -11.84
CA ASP A 164 35.29 -8.97 -10.90
C ASP A 164 34.58 -8.32 -9.72
N GLU A 165 35.01 -8.66 -8.50
CA GLU A 165 34.79 -7.89 -7.26
C GLU A 165 35.47 -6.52 -7.38
N ASN A 166 35.04 -5.72 -8.35
CA ASN A 166 35.68 -4.47 -8.70
C ASN A 166 35.46 -3.48 -7.55
N PRO A 167 36.53 -2.87 -6.99
CA PRO A 167 36.40 -1.89 -5.92
C PRO A 167 35.62 -0.64 -6.31
N ASN A 168 35.23 -0.48 -7.58
CA ASN A 168 34.53 0.68 -8.12
C ASN A 168 33.06 0.40 -8.49
N GLN A 169 32.30 -0.22 -7.57
CA GLN A 169 30.87 -0.51 -7.74
C GLN A 169 30.02 0.69 -8.19
N ALA A 170 30.43 1.91 -7.82
CA ALA A 170 29.76 3.15 -8.22
C ALA A 170 29.84 3.41 -9.75
N LEU A 171 30.99 3.16 -10.38
CA LEU A 171 31.16 3.36 -11.82
C LEU A 171 30.38 2.31 -12.61
N THR A 172 30.40 1.06 -12.15
CA THR A 172 29.63 -0.03 -12.75
C THR A 172 28.13 0.24 -12.64
N LYS A 173 27.65 0.71 -11.48
CA LYS A 173 26.26 1.11 -11.30
C LYS A 173 25.86 2.22 -12.28
N TRP A 174 26.64 3.30 -12.34
CA TRP A 174 26.37 4.42 -13.26
C TRP A 174 26.29 3.97 -14.72
N LEU A 175 27.21 3.11 -15.16
CA LEU A 175 27.21 2.58 -16.53
C LEU A 175 25.97 1.72 -16.81
N CYS A 176 25.61 0.81 -15.89
CA CYS A 176 24.42 -0.03 -16.03
C CYS A 176 23.13 0.79 -16.03
N GLU A 177 23.04 1.83 -15.22
CA GLU A 177 21.92 2.79 -15.23
C GLU A 177 21.81 3.50 -16.59
N ALA A 178 22.92 4.03 -17.12
CA ALA A 178 22.95 4.70 -18.42
C ALA A 178 22.55 3.76 -19.58
N LEU A 179 22.99 2.50 -19.53
CA LEU A 179 22.61 1.48 -20.52
C LEU A 179 21.12 1.14 -20.42
N TYR A 180 20.59 0.97 -19.21
CA TYR A 180 19.16 0.74 -18.98
C TYR A 180 18.31 1.88 -19.53
N ASP A 181 18.68 3.12 -19.22
CA ASP A 181 17.97 4.33 -19.64
C ASP A 181 18.05 4.55 -21.16
N ALA A 182 19.12 4.07 -21.81
CA ALA A 182 19.26 4.01 -23.27
C ALA A 182 18.51 2.83 -23.93
N GLY A 183 17.79 2.00 -23.16
CA GLY A 183 16.95 0.91 -23.66
C GLY A 183 17.64 -0.45 -23.76
N TYR A 184 18.89 -0.59 -23.34
CA TYR A 184 19.57 -1.89 -23.32
C TYR A 184 19.05 -2.76 -22.16
N ARG A 185 18.95 -4.07 -22.39
CA ARG A 185 18.48 -5.08 -21.41
C ARG A 185 19.38 -6.30 -21.42
N LYS A 186 19.46 -7.02 -20.29
CA LYS A 186 20.18 -8.30 -20.23
C LYS A 186 19.46 -9.32 -21.12
N GLN A 187 20.23 -10.04 -21.93
CA GLN A 187 19.74 -11.13 -22.76
C GLN A 187 20.23 -12.47 -22.18
N GLU A 188 19.34 -13.46 -22.09
CA GLU A 188 19.73 -14.82 -21.71
C GLU A 188 20.41 -15.53 -22.88
N ALA A 189 21.42 -16.35 -22.59
CA ALA A 189 22.08 -17.15 -23.60
C ALA A 189 21.11 -18.25 -24.10
N SER A 190 21.01 -18.41 -25.42
CA SER A 190 20.18 -19.44 -26.08
C SER A 190 20.82 -20.83 -26.03
#